data_AF-A0A847GDZ8-F1
#
_entry.id   AF-A0A847GDZ8-F1
#
_cell.length_a   1.000
_cell.length_b   1.000
_cell.length_c   1.000
_cell.angle_alpha   90.00
_cell.angle_beta   90.00
_cell.angle_gamma   90.00
#
_symmetry.space_group_name_H-M   'P 1'
#
loop_
_entity.id
_entity.type
_entity.pdbx_description
1 polymer ?
#
loop_
_entity_poly.entity_id
_entity_poly.type
_entity_poly.pdbx_seq_one_letter_code
_entity_poly.pdbx_strand_id
1 'polypeptide(L)'
;NGHTAVYDLGDSVSMPMLSDPWRDLDGSTVVNPGTGNPYTHEDYFSQVLLASPTVANDGVYNKNMVLNSTSFYWNATTNTELTGTAAVTAGAALNPNHDYIWFNAGNNPKKDAGVLKVNGQIRINGTLTITGNDKNYSGRAAILTTGNVDISANLLTCNNGNVNDYALSFPENNCLGVMSKGNISLGVSSQKKIMGAFYAQGTVNMDKQTQTVGAVVGNYFSMGNQVPDIFQVPSLVEFLPYGMIGNTPTGGNNTLSLLAWREMGV
;
A
#
# COMPACT_ATOMS: atom_id res chain seq x y z
N ASN A 1 -14.29 -23.54 0.91
CA ASN A 1 -15.30 -22.68 1.52
C ASN A 1 -16.64 -22.82 0.83
N GLY A 2 -17.69 -23.16 1.60
CA GLY A 2 -19.08 -22.95 1.17
C GLY A 2 -19.76 -24.06 0.36
N HIS A 3 -19.24 -25.30 0.32
CA HIS A 3 -19.94 -26.41 -0.34
C HIS A 3 -20.99 -27.09 0.57
N THR A 4 -20.71 -27.25 1.87
CA THR A 4 -21.59 -27.96 2.82
C THR A 4 -21.71 -27.31 4.21
N ALA A 5 -20.77 -26.45 4.59
CA ALA A 5 -20.80 -25.68 5.84
C ALA A 5 -20.90 -24.18 5.52
N VAL A 6 -21.60 -23.43 6.39
CA VAL A 6 -21.84 -21.99 6.23
C VAL A 6 -20.51 -21.20 6.25
N TYR A 7 -19.53 -21.67 7.04
CA TYR A 7 -18.18 -21.14 7.11
C TYR A 7 -17.24 -22.23 7.64
N ASP A 8 -16.16 -22.51 6.92
CA ASP A 8 -15.20 -23.58 7.20
C ASP A 8 -13.92 -23.09 7.91
N LEU A 9 -13.81 -21.79 8.17
CA LEU A 9 -12.67 -21.20 8.87
C LEU A 9 -12.97 -20.80 10.33
N GLY A 10 -14.24 -20.84 10.78
CA GLY A 10 -14.61 -20.46 12.15
C GLY A 10 -14.06 -19.08 12.58
N ASP A 11 -13.78 -18.87 13.86
CA ASP A 11 -13.23 -17.58 14.35
C ASP A 11 -11.73 -17.40 14.08
N SER A 12 -11.13 -18.19 13.18
CA SER A 12 -9.69 -18.20 12.94
C SER A 12 -9.16 -16.93 12.26
N VAL A 13 -10.04 -16.12 11.65
CA VAL A 13 -9.65 -14.94 10.88
C VAL A 13 -10.54 -13.76 11.28
N SER A 14 -9.96 -12.78 11.95
CA SER A 14 -10.58 -11.48 12.21
C SER A 14 -10.12 -10.45 11.18
N MET A 15 -10.89 -9.38 11.01
CA MET A 15 -10.42 -8.20 10.28
C MET A 15 -9.14 -7.69 10.95
N PRO A 16 -8.01 -7.61 10.23
CA PRO A 16 -6.78 -7.08 10.79
C PRO A 16 -6.96 -5.60 11.11
N MET A 17 -6.39 -5.14 12.21
CA MET A 17 -6.40 -3.76 12.65
C MET A 17 -4.98 -3.21 12.68
N LEU A 18 -4.82 -1.90 12.44
CA LEU A 18 -3.50 -1.25 12.53
C LEU A 18 -2.94 -1.23 13.96
N SER A 19 -3.82 -1.42 14.95
CA SER A 19 -3.47 -1.61 16.36
C SER A 19 -3.08 -3.04 16.73
N ASP A 20 -3.26 -4.01 15.82
CA ASP A 20 -2.87 -5.39 16.09
C ASP A 20 -1.34 -5.51 16.12
N PRO A 21 -0.78 -6.49 16.84
CA PRO A 21 0.65 -6.72 16.85
C PRO A 21 1.20 -6.92 15.44
N TRP A 22 2.29 -6.23 15.12
CA TRP A 22 3.07 -6.49 13.91
C TRP A 22 3.56 -7.94 13.93
N ARG A 23 3.59 -8.54 12.74
CA ARG A 23 4.18 -9.86 12.52
C ARG A 23 5.19 -9.79 11.39
N ASP A 24 6.33 -10.42 11.58
CA ASP A 24 7.29 -10.68 10.50
C ASP A 24 6.82 -11.84 9.62
N LEU A 25 7.50 -12.07 8.50
CA LEU A 25 7.14 -13.10 7.52
C LEU A 25 7.06 -14.52 8.12
N ASP A 26 7.77 -14.77 9.21
CA ASP A 26 7.76 -16.03 9.96
C ASP A 26 6.60 -16.10 10.99
N GLY A 27 5.79 -15.05 11.10
CA GLY A 27 4.66 -14.92 12.02
C GLY A 27 5.03 -14.43 13.42
N SER A 28 6.31 -14.24 13.72
CA SER A 28 6.80 -13.76 15.01
C SER A 28 6.46 -12.28 15.23
N THR A 29 6.26 -11.90 16.49
CA THR A 29 6.02 -10.51 16.87
C THR A 29 7.32 -9.82 17.26
N VAL A 30 7.48 -8.55 16.91
CA VAL A 30 8.64 -7.76 17.33
C VAL A 30 8.30 -6.92 18.56
N VAL A 31 9.12 -7.00 19.61
CA VAL A 31 8.91 -6.24 20.86
C VAL A 31 9.49 -4.83 20.73
N ASN A 32 8.71 -3.83 21.13
CA ASN A 32 9.16 -2.45 21.24
C ASN A 32 10.05 -2.29 22.50
N PRO A 33 11.35 -1.94 22.35
CA PRO A 33 12.26 -1.82 23.49
C PRO A 33 11.90 -0.66 24.43
N GLY A 34 11.15 0.34 23.95
CA GLY A 34 10.71 1.48 24.75
C GLY A 34 9.49 1.20 25.64
N THR A 35 8.64 0.24 25.28
CA THR A 35 7.40 -0.08 26.03
C THR A 35 7.39 -1.48 26.63
N GLY A 36 8.21 -2.40 26.14
CA GLY A 36 8.20 -3.82 26.53
C GLY A 36 7.05 -4.64 25.92
N ASN A 37 6.15 -4.01 25.15
CA ASN A 37 5.05 -4.68 24.46
C ASN A 37 5.40 -4.92 22.98
N PRO A 38 4.76 -5.90 22.30
CA PRO A 38 4.85 -6.01 20.84
C PRO A 38 4.51 -4.68 20.16
N TYR A 39 5.27 -4.33 19.12
CA TYR A 39 4.88 -3.22 18.24
C TYR A 39 3.50 -3.49 17.65
N THR A 40 2.66 -2.47 17.59
CA THR A 40 1.49 -2.50 16.71
C THR A 40 1.94 -2.40 15.25
N HIS A 41 1.08 -2.77 14.30
CA HIS A 41 1.39 -2.60 12.87
C HIS A 41 1.70 -1.13 12.54
N GLU A 42 0.91 -0.19 13.06
CA GLU A 42 1.12 1.24 12.87
C GLU A 42 2.46 1.73 13.45
N ASP A 43 2.78 1.30 14.67
CA ASP A 43 4.03 1.70 15.33
C ASP A 43 5.25 1.11 14.62
N TYR A 44 5.22 -0.17 14.26
CA TYR A 44 6.32 -0.80 13.54
C TYR A 44 6.55 -0.12 12.18
N PHE A 45 5.46 0.15 11.45
CA PHE A 45 5.52 0.87 10.18
C PHE A 45 6.20 2.23 10.36
N SER A 46 5.82 2.98 11.39
CA SER A 46 6.26 4.38 11.55
C SER A 46 7.62 4.52 12.24
N GLN A 47 8.01 3.56 13.09
CA GLN A 47 9.22 3.66 13.94
C GLN A 47 10.38 2.78 13.46
N VAL A 48 10.09 1.72 12.69
CA VAL A 48 11.10 0.74 12.26
C VAL A 48 11.25 0.71 10.75
N LEU A 49 10.14 0.70 10.01
CA LEU A 49 10.18 0.59 8.54
C LEU A 49 10.42 1.91 7.84
N LEU A 50 9.79 2.97 8.34
CA LEU A 50 9.86 4.29 7.75
C LEU A 50 11.21 4.94 8.05
N ALA A 51 11.92 5.40 7.01
CA ALA A 51 13.09 6.27 7.12
C ALA A 51 14.18 5.73 8.08
N SER A 52 14.68 6.55 9.02
CA SER A 52 15.78 6.15 9.90
C SER A 52 15.23 5.43 11.14
N PRO A 53 15.56 4.14 11.35
CA PRO A 53 15.06 3.36 12.48
C PRO A 53 15.55 3.86 13.85
N THR A 54 16.46 4.83 13.87
CA THR A 54 16.98 5.46 15.09
C THR A 54 16.11 6.63 15.58
N VAL A 55 15.20 7.16 14.76
CA VAL A 55 14.34 8.30 15.09
C VAL A 55 12.89 7.91 14.83
N ALA A 56 12.17 7.50 15.87
CA ALA A 56 10.84 6.91 15.80
C ALA A 56 9.73 7.73 15.07
N ASN A 57 9.97 9.00 14.73
CA ASN A 57 8.99 9.87 14.07
C ASN A 57 9.56 10.58 12.82
N ASP A 58 10.70 10.14 12.31
CA ASP A 58 11.24 10.72 11.08
C ASP A 58 10.50 10.20 9.85
N GLY A 59 10.59 10.93 8.73
CA GLY A 59 9.95 10.52 7.48
C GLY A 59 8.42 10.62 7.43
N VAL A 60 7.77 11.00 8.53
CA VAL A 60 6.32 11.22 8.59
C VAL A 60 5.97 12.53 7.88
N TYR A 61 5.16 12.44 6.82
CA TYR A 61 4.63 13.61 6.13
C TYR A 61 3.43 14.19 6.89
N ASN A 62 3.65 15.27 7.64
CA ASN A 62 2.68 15.88 8.57
C ASN A 62 1.66 16.84 7.92
N LYS A 63 1.28 16.58 6.67
CA LYS A 63 0.32 17.39 5.90
C LYS A 63 -0.57 16.48 5.05
N ASN A 64 -1.58 17.07 4.42
CA ASN A 64 -2.28 16.43 3.31
C ASN A 64 -1.35 16.33 2.10
N MET A 65 -1.27 15.15 1.50
CA MET A 65 -0.51 14.90 0.27
C MET A 65 -1.46 14.93 -0.91
N VAL A 66 -1.19 15.82 -1.88
CA VAL A 66 -2.04 15.98 -3.06
C VAL A 66 -1.21 15.78 -4.33
N LEU A 67 -1.45 14.67 -5.02
CA LEU A 67 -0.85 14.36 -6.32
C LEU A 67 -1.82 14.78 -7.44
N ASN A 68 -1.76 16.05 -7.83
CA ASN A 68 -2.67 16.66 -8.80
C ASN A 68 -2.00 16.90 -10.17
N SER A 69 -2.08 18.11 -10.72
CA SER A 69 -1.43 18.54 -11.95
C SER A 69 -0.13 19.31 -11.72
N THR A 70 0.42 19.27 -10.50
CA THR A 70 1.71 19.86 -10.13
C THR A 70 2.71 18.77 -9.76
N SER A 71 3.94 18.86 -10.26
CA SER A 71 5.01 17.92 -9.90
C SER A 71 5.31 18.00 -8.40
N PHE A 72 5.48 16.86 -7.77
CA PHE A 72 5.62 16.71 -6.33
C PHE A 72 6.70 15.69 -6.01
N TYR A 73 7.47 15.92 -4.96
CA TYR A 73 8.45 14.98 -4.45
C TYR A 73 8.46 15.03 -2.93
N TRP A 74 8.29 13.88 -2.30
CA TRP A 74 8.54 13.66 -0.89
C TRP A 74 9.51 12.50 -0.75
N ASN A 75 10.59 12.73 0.00
CA ASN A 75 11.52 11.70 0.42
C ASN A 75 11.53 11.66 1.94
N ALA A 76 11.02 10.55 2.48
CA ALA A 76 10.89 10.33 3.91
C ALA A 76 12.27 10.14 4.57
N THR A 77 13.20 9.44 3.92
CA THR A 77 14.56 9.22 4.44
C THR A 77 15.33 10.51 4.66
N THR A 78 15.17 11.50 3.77
CA THR A 78 15.86 12.81 3.90
C THR A 78 14.95 13.93 4.37
N ASN A 79 13.70 13.63 4.74
CA ASN A 79 12.67 14.60 5.11
C ASN A 79 12.59 15.79 4.13
N THR A 80 12.63 15.50 2.83
CA THR A 80 12.70 16.53 1.77
C THR A 80 11.41 16.59 0.98
N GLU A 81 10.75 17.74 1.00
CA GLU A 81 9.58 18.06 0.18
C GLU A 81 9.98 19.06 -0.92
N LEU A 82 9.70 18.74 -2.18
CA LEU A 82 9.89 19.66 -3.31
C LEU A 82 8.62 19.68 -4.18
N THR A 83 8.38 20.80 -4.84
CA THR A 83 7.27 20.98 -5.78
C THR A 83 7.74 21.64 -7.07
N GLY A 84 6.92 21.55 -8.13
CA GLY A 84 7.17 22.21 -9.41
C GLY A 84 8.50 21.76 -10.04
N THR A 85 9.27 22.73 -10.55
CA THR A 85 10.54 22.45 -11.24
C THR A 85 11.56 21.73 -10.35
N ALA A 86 11.62 22.05 -9.06
CA ALA A 86 12.54 21.39 -8.13
C ALA A 86 12.22 19.90 -7.96
N ALA A 87 10.93 19.56 -7.89
CA ALA A 87 10.50 18.16 -7.87
C ALA A 87 10.89 17.43 -9.16
N VAL A 88 10.72 18.06 -10.33
CA VAL A 88 11.13 17.46 -11.61
C VAL A 88 12.64 17.16 -11.63
N THR A 89 13.48 18.08 -11.14
CA THR A 89 14.93 17.88 -11.06
C THR A 89 15.32 16.71 -10.15
N ALA A 90 14.63 16.54 -9.01
CA ALA A 90 14.91 15.43 -8.08
C ALA A 90 14.72 14.04 -8.73
N GLY A 91 13.83 13.93 -9.72
CA GLY A 91 13.56 12.69 -10.44
C GLY A 91 14.74 12.12 -11.23
N ALA A 92 15.74 12.94 -11.55
CA ALA A 92 16.93 12.50 -12.28
C ALA A 92 17.89 11.67 -11.43
N ALA A 93 17.80 11.76 -10.10
CA ALA A 93 18.74 11.14 -9.16
C ALA A 93 18.00 10.52 -7.96
N LEU A 94 16.93 9.77 -8.22
CA LEU A 94 16.22 9.03 -7.18
C LEU A 94 17.13 7.92 -6.62
N ASN A 95 17.31 7.90 -5.30
CA ASN A 95 18.10 6.88 -4.63
C ASN A 95 17.22 5.65 -4.35
N PRO A 96 17.54 4.46 -4.87
CA PRO A 96 16.75 3.25 -4.63
C PRO A 96 16.75 2.77 -3.17
N ASN A 97 17.66 3.28 -2.33
CA ASN A 97 17.71 2.98 -0.91
C ASN A 97 16.89 3.95 -0.06
N HIS A 98 16.22 4.92 -0.68
CA HIS A 98 15.38 5.89 0.04
C HIS A 98 13.90 5.58 -0.13
N ASP A 99 13.14 5.92 0.89
CA ASP A 99 11.68 5.93 0.86
C ASP A 99 11.20 7.23 0.22
N TYR A 100 10.53 7.13 -0.92
CA TYR A 100 10.05 8.32 -1.61
C TYR A 100 8.77 8.11 -2.42
N ILE A 101 8.11 9.23 -2.67
CA ILE A 101 7.07 9.39 -3.67
C ILE A 101 7.42 10.57 -4.56
N TRP A 102 7.52 10.33 -5.86
CA TRP A 102 7.90 11.31 -6.85
C TRP A 102 6.89 11.30 -7.98
N PHE A 103 6.26 12.44 -8.22
CA PHE A 103 5.30 12.61 -9.31
C PHE A 103 5.76 13.73 -10.24
N ASN A 104 5.82 13.43 -11.54
CA ASN A 104 6.07 14.42 -12.57
C ASN A 104 4.78 14.73 -13.34
N ALA A 105 4.25 15.93 -13.12
CA ALA A 105 3.04 16.40 -13.78
C ALA A 105 3.25 16.91 -15.21
N GLY A 106 4.48 16.83 -15.74
CA GLY A 106 4.78 17.28 -17.09
C GLY A 106 3.88 16.65 -18.15
N ASN A 107 3.67 17.37 -19.25
CA ASN A 107 2.96 16.86 -20.42
C ASN A 107 3.93 16.06 -21.33
N ASN A 108 3.41 15.01 -21.96
CA ASN A 108 4.09 14.27 -23.04
C ASN A 108 4.50 15.28 -24.14
N PRO A 109 5.74 15.29 -24.70
CA PRO A 109 6.71 14.19 -24.86
C PRO A 109 7.86 14.15 -23.83
N LYS A 110 7.77 14.87 -22.70
CA LYS A 110 8.86 14.86 -21.72
C LYS A 110 9.00 13.45 -21.10
N LYS A 111 10.23 12.95 -21.02
CA LYS A 111 10.57 11.71 -20.28
C LYS A 111 9.87 11.74 -18.91
N ASP A 112 9.23 10.64 -18.54
CA ASP A 112 8.50 10.46 -17.27
C ASP A 112 7.29 11.41 -17.06
N ALA A 113 6.71 12.00 -18.12
CA ALA A 113 5.48 12.80 -18.03
C ALA A 113 4.28 11.96 -17.54
N GLY A 114 3.58 12.41 -16.49
CA GLY A 114 2.46 11.67 -15.90
C GLY A 114 2.88 10.42 -15.10
N VAL A 115 4.18 10.28 -14.81
CA VAL A 115 4.71 9.13 -14.08
C VAL A 115 4.80 9.42 -12.58
N LEU A 116 4.41 8.42 -11.80
CA LEU A 116 4.53 8.36 -10.34
C LEU A 116 5.59 7.32 -9.96
N LYS A 117 6.79 7.72 -9.56
CA LYS A 117 7.80 6.78 -9.03
C LYS A 117 7.64 6.68 -7.52
N VAL A 118 7.62 5.46 -7.01
CA VAL A 118 7.43 5.16 -5.59
C VAL A 118 8.45 4.15 -5.11
N ASN A 119 8.91 4.29 -3.89
CA ASN A 119 9.80 3.31 -3.26
C ASN A 119 9.59 3.27 -1.75
N GLY A 120 9.60 2.07 -1.19
CA GLY A 120 9.68 1.83 0.25
C GLY A 120 8.42 2.21 1.03
N GLN A 121 8.58 2.75 2.24
CA GLN A 121 7.48 3.03 3.15
C GLN A 121 7.17 4.53 3.23
N ILE A 122 5.89 4.90 3.11
CA ILE A 122 5.47 6.30 3.17
C ILE A 122 4.38 6.46 4.22
N ARG A 123 4.62 7.30 5.24
CA ARG A 123 3.63 7.64 6.26
C ARG A 123 3.10 9.05 6.05
N ILE A 124 1.78 9.18 5.93
CA ILE A 124 1.08 10.45 5.76
C ILE A 124 0.20 10.71 6.98
N ASN A 125 0.58 11.69 7.80
CA ASN A 125 -0.25 12.18 8.90
C ASN A 125 -1.20 13.26 8.40
N GLY A 126 -2.12 12.84 7.53
CA GLY A 126 -3.06 13.68 6.82
C GLY A 126 -3.90 12.84 5.86
N THR A 127 -4.46 13.45 4.82
CA THR A 127 -5.18 12.80 3.73
C THR A 127 -4.29 12.64 2.50
N LEU A 128 -4.41 11.52 1.78
CA LEU A 128 -3.81 11.34 0.45
C LEU A 128 -4.86 11.57 -0.63
N THR A 129 -4.61 12.49 -1.55
CA THR A 129 -5.48 12.74 -2.70
C THR A 129 -4.70 12.54 -4.00
N ILE A 130 -5.14 11.61 -4.84
CA ILE A 130 -4.61 11.39 -6.19
C ILE A 130 -5.66 11.86 -7.19
N THR A 131 -5.35 12.93 -7.93
CA THR A 131 -6.31 13.60 -8.80
C THR A 131 -5.62 14.24 -10.01
N GLY A 132 -6.39 14.95 -10.84
CA GLY A 132 -5.91 15.58 -12.06
C GLY A 132 -5.59 14.54 -13.12
N ASN A 133 -4.42 14.68 -13.75
CA ASN A 133 -3.96 13.79 -14.82
C ASN A 133 -3.84 12.34 -14.35
N ASP A 134 -3.98 11.41 -15.30
CA ASP A 134 -3.72 10.00 -15.05
C ASP A 134 -2.28 9.76 -14.58
N LYS A 135 -2.11 8.73 -13.76
CA LYS A 135 -0.85 8.36 -13.13
C LYS A 135 -0.46 6.97 -13.58
N ASN A 136 0.72 6.85 -14.18
CA ASN A 136 1.37 5.56 -14.38
C ASN A 136 2.45 5.42 -13.32
N TYR A 137 2.28 4.51 -12.36
CA TYR A 137 3.22 4.32 -11.29
C TYR A 137 4.25 3.24 -11.59
N SER A 138 5.47 3.49 -11.13
CA SER A 138 6.60 2.57 -11.22
C SER A 138 7.30 2.47 -9.87
N GLY A 139 7.67 1.26 -9.49
CA GLY A 139 8.24 0.91 -8.20
C GLY A 139 7.24 0.26 -7.26
N ARG A 140 7.70 0.11 -6.01
CA ARG A 140 7.00 -0.65 -4.97
C ARG A 140 6.99 0.15 -3.70
N ALA A 141 5.80 0.40 -3.16
CA ALA A 141 5.68 1.12 -1.90
C ALA A 141 4.44 0.70 -1.10
N ALA A 142 4.57 0.78 0.22
CA ALA A 142 3.46 0.75 1.14
C ALA A 142 3.21 2.17 1.65
N ILE A 143 1.97 2.67 1.51
CA ILE A 143 1.58 3.99 1.99
C ILE A 143 0.62 3.80 3.16
N LEU A 144 0.91 4.40 4.31
CA LEU A 144 0.03 4.42 5.48
C LEU A 144 -0.44 5.84 5.78
N THR A 145 -1.77 6.05 5.74
CA THR A 145 -2.40 7.36 5.90
C THR A 145 -3.26 7.41 7.17
N THR A 146 -3.10 8.46 7.99
CA THR A 146 -3.94 8.66 9.19
C THR A 146 -5.36 9.08 8.81
N GLY A 147 -5.49 9.95 7.81
CA GLY A 147 -6.76 10.40 7.27
C GLY A 147 -7.27 9.50 6.14
N ASN A 148 -8.13 10.06 5.31
CA ASN A 148 -8.72 9.37 4.18
C ASN A 148 -7.74 9.27 2.99
N VAL A 149 -8.09 8.42 2.04
CA VAL A 149 -7.45 8.36 0.73
C VAL A 149 -8.51 8.56 -0.34
N ASP A 150 -8.31 9.52 -1.24
CA ASP A 150 -9.19 9.78 -2.37
C ASP A 150 -8.45 9.61 -3.69
N ILE A 151 -8.84 8.62 -4.48
CA ILE A 151 -8.25 8.32 -5.80
C ILE A 151 -9.27 8.65 -6.88
N SER A 152 -9.02 9.75 -7.58
CA SER A 152 -9.88 10.36 -8.60
C SER A 152 -9.19 10.50 -9.97
N ALA A 153 -8.10 9.76 -10.20
CA ALA A 153 -7.37 9.65 -11.46
C ALA A 153 -7.21 8.17 -11.83
N ASN A 154 -6.91 7.85 -13.10
CA ASN A 154 -6.42 6.49 -13.39
C ASN A 154 -5.09 6.29 -12.67
N LEU A 155 -4.92 5.11 -12.08
CA LEU A 155 -3.72 4.71 -11.37
C LEU A 155 -3.29 3.36 -11.94
N LEU A 156 -2.47 3.43 -12.99
CA LEU A 156 -2.00 2.29 -13.75
C LEU A 156 -0.53 2.05 -13.45
N THR A 157 -0.02 0.88 -13.79
CA THR A 157 1.38 0.53 -13.57
C THR A 157 2.21 0.67 -14.85
N CYS A 158 3.49 0.99 -14.72
CA CYS A 158 4.46 0.89 -15.81
C CYS A 158 5.86 0.54 -15.30
N ASN A 159 6.67 -0.06 -16.16
CA ASN A 159 8.07 -0.39 -15.86
C ASN A 159 8.98 0.81 -16.12
N ASN A 160 9.84 1.12 -15.16
CA ASN A 160 10.89 2.14 -15.26
C ASN A 160 10.43 3.53 -15.73
N GLY A 161 9.15 3.88 -15.49
CA GLY A 161 8.54 5.12 -15.97
C GLY A 161 8.19 5.17 -17.46
N ASN A 162 8.31 4.06 -18.19
CA ASN A 162 7.87 3.96 -19.57
C ASN A 162 6.43 3.48 -19.64
N VAL A 163 5.48 4.37 -19.92
CA VAL A 163 4.03 4.07 -19.98
C VAL A 163 3.65 2.99 -21.00
N ASN A 164 4.51 2.71 -21.98
CA ASN A 164 4.29 1.67 -22.98
C ASN A 164 4.88 0.31 -22.59
N ASP A 165 5.63 0.24 -21.49
CA ASP A 165 6.22 -0.97 -20.95
C ASP A 165 5.42 -1.42 -19.72
N TYR A 166 4.49 -2.33 -19.94
CA TYR A 166 3.58 -2.86 -18.91
C TYR A 166 3.67 -4.39 -18.77
N ALA A 167 4.58 -5.03 -19.49
CA ALA A 167 4.78 -6.48 -19.40
C ALA A 167 5.29 -6.85 -18.00
N LEU A 168 4.61 -7.81 -17.35
CA LEU A 168 4.92 -8.24 -15.97
C LEU A 168 4.98 -7.07 -14.96
N SER A 169 4.26 -5.97 -15.24
CA SER A 169 4.37 -4.76 -14.43
C SER A 169 3.69 -4.96 -13.07
N PHE A 170 2.38 -5.19 -13.02
CA PHE A 170 1.66 -5.47 -11.78
C PHE A 170 1.29 -6.94 -11.70
N PRO A 171 1.50 -7.62 -10.56
CA PRO A 171 2.09 -7.12 -9.31
C PRO A 171 3.61 -7.37 -9.19
N GLU A 172 4.23 -8.06 -10.15
CA GLU A 172 5.60 -8.58 -10.08
C GLU A 172 6.66 -7.48 -9.95
N ASN A 173 6.77 -6.59 -10.94
CA ASN A 173 7.79 -5.54 -10.94
C ASN A 173 7.38 -4.31 -10.11
N ASN A 174 6.11 -3.97 -10.12
CA ASN A 174 5.56 -2.75 -9.53
C ASN A 174 4.30 -3.08 -8.76
N CYS A 175 4.21 -2.61 -7.52
CA CYS A 175 3.02 -2.77 -6.71
C CYS A 175 2.90 -1.62 -5.71
N LEU A 176 1.76 -0.93 -5.76
CA LEU A 176 1.42 0.11 -4.81
C LEU A 176 0.40 -0.42 -3.80
N GLY A 177 0.80 -0.43 -2.54
CA GLY A 177 -0.06 -0.74 -1.41
C GLY A 177 -0.46 0.54 -0.69
N VAL A 178 -1.75 0.70 -0.42
CA VAL A 178 -2.30 1.88 0.25
C VAL A 178 -3.19 1.45 1.42
N MET A 179 -2.82 1.90 2.61
CA MET A 179 -3.52 1.69 3.87
C MET A 179 -4.03 3.02 4.42
N SER A 180 -5.25 3.01 4.93
CA SER A 180 -5.86 4.16 5.60
C SER A 180 -6.50 3.75 6.93
N LYS A 181 -6.28 4.55 7.97
CA LYS A 181 -7.07 4.47 9.22
C LYS A 181 -8.50 4.97 9.02
N GLY A 182 -8.69 5.88 8.07
CA GLY A 182 -9.99 6.37 7.65
C GLY A 182 -10.57 5.56 6.51
N ASN A 183 -11.19 6.26 5.57
CA ASN A 183 -11.84 5.70 4.39
C ASN A 183 -10.92 5.73 3.17
N ILE A 184 -11.13 4.81 2.24
CA ILE A 184 -10.56 4.87 0.89
C ILE A 184 -11.71 5.09 -0.10
N SER A 185 -11.64 6.12 -0.91
CA SER A 185 -12.60 6.41 -1.98
C SER A 185 -11.94 6.21 -3.34
N LEU A 186 -12.44 5.25 -4.12
CA LEU A 186 -11.93 4.89 -5.45
C LEU A 186 -12.95 5.35 -6.51
N GLY A 187 -12.52 6.23 -7.43
CA GLY A 187 -13.36 6.63 -8.57
C GLY A 187 -14.35 7.78 -8.31
N VAL A 188 -14.12 8.59 -7.26
CA VAL A 188 -15.05 9.63 -6.76
C VAL A 188 -15.61 10.54 -7.86
N SER A 189 -14.78 10.97 -8.81
CA SER A 189 -15.16 11.96 -9.83
C SER A 189 -15.58 11.37 -11.17
N SER A 190 -15.15 10.16 -11.53
CA SER A 190 -15.38 9.55 -12.85
C SER A 190 -15.01 8.07 -12.85
N GLN A 191 -15.40 7.34 -13.90
CA GLN A 191 -15.01 5.94 -14.09
C GLN A 191 -13.49 5.84 -14.20
N LYS A 192 -12.83 5.22 -13.22
CA LYS A 192 -11.36 5.07 -13.20
C LYS A 192 -10.92 3.62 -13.36
N LYS A 193 -9.69 3.47 -13.82
CA LYS A 193 -8.94 2.22 -13.81
C LYS A 193 -7.83 2.33 -12.77
N ILE A 194 -7.89 1.48 -11.76
CA ILE A 194 -7.02 1.56 -10.58
C ILE A 194 -6.39 0.19 -10.35
N MET A 195 -5.07 0.14 -10.22
CA MET A 195 -4.31 -1.08 -9.91
C MET A 195 -3.54 -0.92 -8.61
N GLY A 196 -3.75 -1.81 -7.65
CA GLY A 196 -3.04 -1.78 -6.36
C GLY A 196 -3.63 -2.68 -5.30
N ALA A 197 -3.02 -2.64 -4.12
CA ALA A 197 -3.53 -3.29 -2.92
C ALA A 197 -4.08 -2.21 -1.96
N PHE A 198 -5.34 -2.29 -1.57
CA PHE A 198 -6.02 -1.27 -0.79
C PHE A 198 -6.54 -1.84 0.53
N TYR A 199 -6.27 -1.16 1.63
CA TYR A 199 -6.76 -1.52 2.95
C TYR A 199 -7.32 -0.28 3.67
N ALA A 200 -8.55 -0.36 4.15
CA ALA A 200 -9.17 0.69 4.97
C ALA A 200 -9.70 0.11 6.29
N GLN A 201 -9.31 0.72 7.41
CA GLN A 201 -10.00 0.44 8.69
C GLN A 201 -11.42 0.98 8.72
N GLY A 202 -11.70 2.03 7.96
CA GLY A 202 -13.04 2.55 7.73
C GLY A 202 -13.74 1.86 6.56
N THR A 203 -14.36 2.67 5.73
CA THR A 203 -15.11 2.22 4.56
C THR A 203 -14.27 2.34 3.29
N VAL A 204 -14.33 1.33 2.44
CA VAL A 204 -13.94 1.48 1.03
C VAL A 204 -15.16 1.87 0.21
N ASN A 205 -15.15 3.10 -0.30
CA ASN A 205 -16.15 3.62 -1.23
C ASN A 205 -15.66 3.39 -2.66
N MET A 206 -16.47 2.74 -3.49
CA MET A 206 -16.22 2.58 -4.91
C MET A 206 -17.36 3.23 -5.67
N ASP A 207 -17.05 4.34 -6.33
CA ASP A 207 -18.04 5.08 -7.10
C ASP A 207 -17.96 4.70 -8.57
N LYS A 208 -19.11 4.73 -9.26
CA LYS A 208 -19.22 4.60 -10.72
C LYS A 208 -18.82 3.22 -11.23
N GLN A 209 -18.65 3.12 -12.54
CA GLN A 209 -18.12 1.92 -13.22
C GLN A 209 -16.59 1.89 -13.10
N THR A 210 -16.07 2.13 -11.88
CA THR A 210 -14.64 2.08 -11.61
C THR A 210 -14.18 0.64 -11.59
N GLN A 211 -13.07 0.36 -12.26
CA GLN A 211 -12.47 -0.95 -12.34
C GLN A 211 -11.22 -0.97 -11.48
N THR A 212 -11.23 -1.82 -10.45
CA THR A 212 -10.10 -2.00 -9.54
C THR A 212 -9.49 -3.38 -9.77
N VAL A 213 -8.17 -3.42 -9.98
CA VAL A 213 -7.40 -4.66 -10.15
C VAL A 213 -6.44 -4.80 -8.96
N GLY A 214 -6.49 -5.93 -8.28
CA GLY A 214 -5.60 -6.23 -7.14
C GLY A 214 -6.36 -6.83 -5.97
N ALA A 215 -6.27 -6.21 -4.80
CA ALA A 215 -6.99 -6.63 -3.60
C ALA A 215 -7.54 -5.41 -2.86
N VAL A 216 -8.74 -5.54 -2.31
CA VAL A 216 -9.37 -4.51 -1.50
C VAL A 216 -9.85 -5.14 -0.22
N VAL A 217 -9.43 -4.57 0.90
CA VAL A 217 -9.82 -4.98 2.26
C VAL A 217 -10.38 -3.75 2.95
N GLY A 218 -11.56 -3.87 3.54
CA GLY A 218 -12.25 -2.77 4.20
C GLY A 218 -13.11 -3.31 5.31
N ASN A 219 -13.25 -2.56 6.41
CA ASN A 219 -14.21 -2.92 7.45
C ASN A 219 -15.65 -2.82 6.91
N TYR A 220 -15.87 -1.84 6.02
CA TYR A 220 -17.12 -1.70 5.27
C TYR A 220 -16.84 -1.47 3.79
N PHE A 221 -17.80 -1.85 2.94
CA PHE A 221 -17.80 -1.57 1.51
C PHE A 221 -19.06 -0.78 1.15
N SER A 222 -18.90 0.26 0.34
CA SER A 222 -20.00 1.03 -0.22
C SER A 222 -19.79 1.21 -1.72
N MET A 223 -20.74 0.75 -2.52
CA MET A 223 -20.72 0.88 -4.00
C MET A 223 -21.75 1.92 -4.51
N GLY A 224 -22.38 2.65 -3.57
CA GLY A 224 -23.42 3.62 -3.88
C GLY A 224 -24.55 3.03 -4.74
N ASN A 225 -24.95 3.78 -5.77
CA ASN A 225 -26.00 3.40 -6.73
C ASN A 225 -25.44 2.83 -8.06
N GLN A 226 -24.17 2.44 -8.09
CA GLN A 226 -23.47 2.05 -9.32
C GLN A 226 -22.81 0.68 -9.15
N VAL A 227 -22.30 0.11 -10.25
CA VAL A 227 -21.75 -1.25 -10.27
C VAL A 227 -20.27 -1.17 -10.66
N PRO A 228 -19.36 -1.03 -9.68
CA PRO A 228 -17.92 -1.12 -9.92
C PRO A 228 -17.49 -2.59 -10.11
N ASP A 229 -16.36 -2.78 -10.79
CA ASP A 229 -15.74 -4.09 -10.96
C ASP A 229 -14.49 -4.22 -10.09
N ILE A 230 -14.33 -5.37 -9.44
CA ILE A 230 -13.11 -5.73 -8.71
C ILE A 230 -12.55 -7.01 -9.31
N PHE A 231 -11.34 -6.94 -9.85
CA PHE A 231 -10.61 -8.07 -10.39
C PHE A 231 -9.51 -8.47 -9.41
N GLN A 232 -9.70 -9.60 -8.74
CA GLN A 232 -8.68 -10.12 -7.83
C GLN A 232 -7.43 -10.58 -8.60
N VAL A 233 -6.26 -10.26 -8.08
CA VAL A 233 -4.98 -10.76 -8.60
C VAL A 233 -4.37 -11.72 -7.58
N PRO A 234 -4.50 -13.05 -7.76
CA PRO A 234 -4.05 -14.03 -6.76
C PRO A 234 -2.54 -13.98 -6.49
N SER A 235 -1.73 -13.73 -7.50
CA SER A 235 -0.27 -13.64 -7.36
C SER A 235 0.19 -12.47 -6.47
N LEU A 236 -0.68 -11.48 -6.21
CA LEU A 236 -0.36 -10.31 -5.39
C LEU A 236 0.17 -10.69 -3.99
N VAL A 237 -0.25 -11.83 -3.43
CA VAL A 237 0.23 -12.30 -2.13
C VAL A 237 1.76 -12.47 -2.06
N GLU A 238 2.39 -12.87 -3.17
CA GLU A 238 3.85 -13.05 -3.27
C GLU A 238 4.58 -11.72 -3.52
N PHE A 239 3.82 -10.69 -3.88
CA PHE A 239 4.33 -9.39 -4.29
C PHE A 239 3.66 -8.25 -3.53
N LEU A 240 3.27 -8.45 -2.27
CA LEU A 240 2.80 -7.33 -1.45
C LEU A 240 4.00 -6.45 -1.05
N PRO A 241 3.85 -5.12 -1.07
CA PRO A 241 4.87 -4.23 -0.52
C PRO A 241 5.10 -4.52 0.97
N TYR A 242 6.38 -4.60 1.38
CA TYR A 242 6.72 -4.76 2.79
C TYR A 242 6.14 -3.61 3.61
N GLY A 243 5.53 -3.91 4.75
CA GLY A 243 4.76 -2.95 5.55
C GLY A 243 3.25 -2.98 5.31
N MET A 244 2.74 -3.67 4.27
CA MET A 244 1.30 -3.87 4.10
C MET A 244 0.75 -4.90 5.09
N ILE A 245 -0.46 -4.65 5.58
CA ILE A 245 -1.27 -5.69 6.23
C ILE A 245 -1.51 -6.83 5.23
N GLY A 246 -1.36 -8.08 5.71
CA GLY A 246 -1.52 -9.28 4.88
C GLY A 246 -0.24 -9.74 4.18
N ASN A 247 0.89 -9.05 4.37
CA ASN A 247 2.21 -9.52 3.89
C ASN A 247 2.74 -10.72 4.70
N THR A 248 2.08 -11.08 5.80
CA THR A 248 2.35 -12.31 6.54
C THR A 248 1.28 -13.34 6.19
N PRO A 249 1.61 -14.65 6.17
CA PRO A 249 0.61 -15.68 6.01
C PRO A 249 -0.48 -15.48 7.07
N THR A 250 -1.73 -15.32 6.64
CA THR A 250 -2.89 -15.01 7.50
C THR A 250 -3.26 -16.16 8.46
N GLY A 251 -2.39 -17.16 8.59
CA GLY A 251 -2.39 -18.09 9.68
C GLY A 251 -0.95 -18.32 10.14
N GLY A 252 -0.69 -18.02 11.41
CA GLY A 252 0.30 -18.76 12.21
C GLY A 252 -0.03 -20.27 12.34
N ASN A 253 -0.79 -20.82 11.40
CA ASN A 253 -1.27 -22.19 11.30
C ASN A 253 -0.42 -23.04 10.36
N ASN A 254 0.71 -22.52 9.87
CA ASN A 254 1.81 -23.37 9.41
C ASN A 254 2.65 -23.85 10.61
N THR A 255 2.03 -24.05 11.77
CA THR A 255 2.67 -24.69 12.90
C THR A 255 2.59 -26.20 12.71
N LEU A 256 3.66 -26.76 12.13
CA LEU A 256 3.96 -28.18 12.30
C LEU A 256 4.33 -28.40 13.76
N SER A 257 3.35 -28.75 14.58
CA SER A 257 3.62 -29.22 15.94
C SER A 257 3.67 -30.74 15.95
N LEU A 258 4.79 -31.29 16.41
CA LEU A 258 4.91 -32.73 16.67
C LEU A 258 4.06 -33.06 17.89
N LEU A 259 2.82 -33.48 17.66
CA LEU A 259 1.88 -33.84 18.74
C LEU A 259 2.34 -35.07 19.53
N ALA A 260 2.93 -36.04 18.83
CA ALA A 260 3.55 -37.20 19.43
C ALA A 260 4.54 -37.82 18.46
N TRP A 261 5.61 -38.41 19.00
CA TRP A 261 6.40 -39.40 18.31
C TRP A 261 6.55 -40.63 19.21
N ARG A 262 6.61 -41.81 18.62
CA ARG A 262 6.87 -43.06 19.34
C ARG A 262 7.82 -43.92 18.53
N GLU A 263 8.95 -44.25 19.12
CA GLU A 263 9.80 -45.33 18.66
C GLU A 263 9.17 -46.67 19.08
N MET A 264 9.10 -47.63 18.16
CA MET A 264 8.85 -49.02 18.53
C MET A 264 10.19 -49.74 18.55
N GLY A 265 10.57 -50.26 19.72
CA GLY A 265 11.83 -50.97 19.91
C GLY A 265 11.98 -52.17 18.98
N VAL A 266 13.25 -52.49 18.68
CA VAL A 266 13.69 -53.59 17.81
C VAL A 266 13.24 -54.96 18.32
#